data_AF-A0A7X2D8B8-F1
#
_entry.id   AF-A0A7X2D8B8-F1
#
_cell.length_a   1.000
_cell.length_b   1.000
_cell.length_c   1.000
_cell.angle_alpha   90.00
_cell.angle_beta   90.00
_cell.angle_gamma   90.00
#
_symmetry.space_group_name_H-M   'P 1'
#
loop_
_entity.id
_entity.type
_entity.pdbx_description
1 polymer ?
#
loop_
_entity_poly.entity_id
_entity_poly.type
_entity_poly.pdbx_seq_one_letter_code
_entity_poly.pdbx_strand_id
1 'polypeptide(L)' 'MKRKDIRTWPEENKFELYDQIGTDANGVRCKEGSCFPDVTVDYGNIHILTDVFSLEKWFHLRRTKGG' A
#
# COMPACT_ATOMS: atom_id res chain seq x y z
N MET A 1 10.13 6.22 -13.99
CA MET A 1 9.68 5.29 -12.93
C MET A 1 10.09 5.85 -11.58
N LYS A 2 9.14 6.23 -10.71
CA LYS A 2 9.45 6.79 -9.37
C LYS A 2 9.15 5.73 -8.31
N ARG A 3 10.18 5.32 -7.56
CA ARG A 3 10.02 4.42 -6.40
C ARG A 3 9.85 5.27 -5.14
N LYS A 4 8.84 4.95 -4.34
CA LYS A 4 8.52 5.66 -3.10
C LYS A 4 8.49 4.65 -1.96
N ASP A 5 9.42 4.77 -1.02
CA ASP A 5 9.39 3.99 0.21
C ASP A 5 8.57 4.74 1.25
N ILE A 6 7.44 4.16 1.63
CA ILE A 6 6.50 4.75 2.59
C ILE A 6 6.39 3.91 3.87
N ARG A 7 7.22 2.87 4.06
CA ARG A 7 7.07 1.95 5.21
C ARG A 7 7.11 2.64 6.56
N THR A 8 7.95 3.67 6.68
CA THR A 8 8.09 4.48 7.91
C THR A 8 7.15 5.67 7.97
N TRP A 9 6.28 5.86 6.98
CA TRP A 9 5.34 6.98 6.98
C TRP A 9 4.26 6.78 8.04
N PRO A 10 3.68 7.88 8.57
CA PRO A 10 2.47 7.83 9.36
C PRO A 10 1.34 7.11 8.60
N GLU A 11 0.49 6.38 9.32
CA GLU A 11 -0.59 5.59 8.74
C GLU A 11 -1.57 6.43 7.92
N GLU A 12 -1.92 7.63 8.39
CA GLU A 12 -2.81 8.56 7.70
C GLU A 12 -2.30 8.91 6.29
N ASN A 13 -1.02 9.25 6.17
CA ASN A 13 -0.39 9.58 4.89
C ASN A 13 -0.32 8.36 3.94
N LYS A 14 -0.19 7.14 4.50
CA LYS A 14 -0.24 5.91 3.71
C LYS A 14 -1.64 5.70 3.13
N PHE A 15 -2.67 5.91 3.94
CA PHE A 15 -4.07 5.70 3.54
C PHE A 15 -4.49 6.69 2.47
N GLU A 16 -4.14 7.96 2.61
CA GLU A 16 -4.38 8.96 1.56
C GLU A 16 -3.72 8.55 0.23
N LEU A 17 -2.50 8.02 0.28
CA LEU A 17 -1.82 7.52 -0.91
C LEU A 17 -2.51 6.28 -1.50
N TYR A 18 -2.94 5.34 -0.66
CA TYR A 18 -3.71 4.18 -1.13
C TYR A 18 -5.05 4.59 -1.73
N ASP A 19 -5.75 5.57 -1.16
CA ASP A 19 -6.98 6.13 -1.72
C ASP A 19 -6.76 6.84 -3.07
N GLN A 20 -5.61 7.49 -3.27
CA GLN A 20 -5.25 8.07 -4.57
C GLN A 20 -5.01 7.00 -5.66
N ILE A 21 -4.55 5.81 -5.26
CA ILE A 21 -4.25 4.69 -6.17
C ILE A 21 -5.50 3.84 -6.40
N GLY A 22 -6.32 3.68 -5.37
CA GLY A 22 -7.46 2.78 -5.37
C GLY A 22 -7.05 1.31 -5.45
N THR A 23 -7.99 0.46 -5.87
CA THR A 23 -7.78 -0.97 -6.05
C THR A 23 -7.22 -1.33 -7.45
N ASP A 24 -7.04 -0.34 -8.33
CA ASP A 24 -6.59 -0.50 -9.71
C ASP A 24 -5.05 -0.61 -9.84
N ALA A 25 -4.39 -1.24 -8.86
CA ALA A 25 -2.95 -1.49 -8.94
C ALA A 25 -2.62 -2.41 -10.13
N ASN A 26 -1.63 -2.04 -10.94
CA ASN A 26 -1.15 -2.84 -12.07
C ASN A 26 -0.48 -4.14 -11.62
N GLY A 27 -0.01 -4.18 -10.37
CA GLY A 27 0.57 -5.36 -9.77
C GLY A 27 0.88 -5.15 -8.30
N VAL A 28 0.76 -6.23 -7.53
CA VAL A 28 1.17 -6.27 -6.13
C VAL A 28 2.19 -7.39 -5.98
N ARG A 29 3.36 -7.07 -5.44
CA ARG A 29 4.44 -8.01 -5.17
C ARG A 29 4.75 -8.00 -3.69
N CYS A 30 4.51 -9.11 -3.01
CA CYS A 30 4.93 -9.29 -1.63
C CYS A 30 6.32 -9.94 -1.61
N LYS A 31 7.20 -9.41 -0.79
CA LYS A 31 8.52 -9.98 -0.51
C LYS A 31 8.64 -10.17 1.00
N GLU A 32 9.12 -11.33 1.44
CA GLU A 32 9.46 -11.53 2.84
C GLU A 32 10.55 -10.53 3.26
N GLY A 33 10.25 -9.72 4.27
CA GLY A 33 11.17 -8.80 4.92
C GLY A 33 11.59 -9.34 6.28
N SER A 34 12.66 -8.80 6.86
CA SER A 34 13.28 -9.34 8.09
C SER A 34 12.39 -9.33 9.34
N CYS A 35 11.36 -8.50 9.39
CA CYS A 35 10.46 -8.40 10.54
C CYS A 35 9.00 -8.53 10.11
N PHE A 36 8.65 -7.93 8.97
CA PHE A 36 7.33 -8.01 8.33
C PHE A 36 7.50 -8.08 6.81
N PRO A 37 6.56 -8.71 6.08
CA PRO A 37 6.62 -8.74 4.63
C PRO A 37 6.47 -7.34 4.05
N ASP A 38 7.40 -7.00 3.15
CA ASP A 38 7.37 -5.77 2.37
C ASP A 38 6.47 -5.98 1.15
N VAL A 39 5.52 -5.08 0.97
CA VAL A 39 4.61 -5.08 -0.17
C VAL A 39 5.04 -3.99 -1.13
N THR A 40 5.27 -4.35 -2.38
CA THR A 40 5.47 -3.42 -3.48
C THR A 40 4.18 -3.34 -4.30
N VAL A 41 3.60 -2.15 -4.39
CA VAL A 41 2.43 -1.87 -5.21
C VAL A 41 2.86 -1.05 -6.42
N ASP A 42 2.59 -1.59 -7.61
CA ASP A 42 2.90 -0.97 -8.87
C ASP A 42 1.63 -0.32 -9.43
N TYR A 43 1.66 1.00 -9.63
CA TYR A 43 0.55 1.76 -10.19
C TYR A 43 1.05 2.76 -11.23
N GLY A 44 0.74 2.50 -12.50
CA GLY A 44 1.22 3.28 -13.63
C GLY A 44 2.75 3.46 -13.63
N ASN A 45 3.20 4.68 -13.31
CA ASN A 45 4.60 5.06 -13.24
C ASN A 45 5.20 5.11 -11.82
N ILE A 46 4.41 4.71 -10.81
CA ILE A 46 4.73 4.79 -9.39
C ILE A 46 4.87 3.39 -8.81
N HIS A 47 5.97 3.14 -8.11
CA HIS A 47 6.22 1.90 -7.37
C HIS A 47 6.30 2.23 -5.89
N ILE A 48 5.43 1.63 -5.10
CA ILE A 48 5.27 1.99 -3.69
C ILE A 48 5.70 0.82 -2.85
N LEU A 49 6.70 1.03 -2.01
CA LEU A 49 7.12 0.06 -1.02
C LEU A 49 6.43 0.38 0.31
N THR A 50 5.65 -0.56 0.80
CA THR A 50 4.80 -0.41 1.97
C THR A 50 4.75 -1.70 2.80
N ASP A 51 4.15 -1.67 3.97
CA ASP A 51 3.96 -2.85 4.82
C ASP A 51 2.57 -3.45 4.63
N VAL A 52 2.47 -4.77 4.82
CA VAL A 52 1.21 -5.50 4.63
C VAL A 52 0.11 -5.03 5.58
N PHE A 53 0.44 -4.70 6.84
CA PHE A 53 -0.55 -4.36 7.86
C PHE A 53 -1.30 -3.08 7.54
N SER A 54 -0.58 -2.03 7.11
CA SER A 54 -1.18 -0.77 6.69
C SER A 54 -2.11 -0.98 5.49
N LEU A 55 -1.71 -1.82 4.54
CA LEU A 55 -2.50 -2.13 3.35
C LEU A 55 -3.79 -2.89 3.70
N GLU A 56 -3.69 -3.92 4.55
CA GLU A 56 -4.83 -4.71 5.03
C GLU A 56 -5.81 -3.85 5.84
N LYS A 57 -5.29 -3.02 6.74
CA LYS A 57 -6.12 -2.12 7.57
C LYS A 57 -6.87 -1.12 6.71
N TRP A 58 -6.21 -0.51 5.73
CA TRP A 58 -6.86 0.38 4.77
C TRP A 58 -7.98 -0.34 4.00
N PHE A 59 -7.70 -1.53 3.47
CA PHE A 59 -8.68 -2.31 2.71
C PHE A 59 -9.88 -2.71 3.56
N HIS A 60 -9.64 -3.13 4.81
CA HIS A 60 -10.70 -3.48 5.74
C HIS A 60 -11.62 -2.29 6.06
N LEU A 61 -11.04 -1.11 6.33
CA LEU A 61 -11.78 0.13 6.61
C LEU A 61 -12.63 0.58 5.43
N ARG A 62 -12.14 0.42 4.20
CA ARG A 62 -12.88 0.79 2.99
C ARG A 62 -13.96 -0.23 2.62
N ARG A 63 -13.76 -1.51 2.93
CA ARG A 63 -14.80 -2.54 2.78
C ARG A 63 -15.93 -2.42 3.80
N THR A 64 -15.63 -2.05 5.05
CA THR A 64 -16.66 -1.88 6.09
C THR A 64 -17.44 -0.58 5.95
N LYS A 65 -16.89 0.45 5.28
CA LYS A 65 -17.63 1.67 4.93
C LYS A 65 -18.54 1.54 3.69
N GLY A 66 -18.53 0.39 3.01
CA GLY A 66 -19.32 0.13 1.80
C GLY A 66 -20.41 -0.94 1.95
N GLY A 67 -20.93 -1.15 3.16
CA GLY A 67 -22.06 -2.05 3.46
C GLY A 67 -23.34 -1.30 3.72
#